data_AF-A0AB39T324-F1
#
_entry.id   AF-A0AB39T324-F1
#
_cell.length_a   1.000
_cell.length_b   1.000
_cell.length_c   1.000
_cell.angle_alpha   90.00
_cell.angle_beta   90.00
_cell.angle_gamma   90.00
#
_symmetry.space_group_name_H-M   'P 1'
#
loop_
_entity.id
_entity.type
_entity.pdbx_description
1 polymer ?
#
loop_
_entity_poly.entity_id
_entity_poly.type
_entity_poly.pdbx_seq_one_letter_code
_entity_poly.pdbx_strand_id
1 'polypeptide(L)'
;MTTVRSAISWPNDKTYLFHADDTYDRYDSVTGVREDSGLPLTFWPGMPRSPDAFVWWGAGKAYAFTGSTYLRYDDPSNRVEPEYLPPNDPFTVEFGWAGLPTGADGPDWRTGIDAALNWGNGKLYLFKGPSYVRYDITSDRVDPGYPRTIAGNWTGLFTDGVDAAVYPGGRFAYFFRGERFQRFDVDADRVDADGPLDASFRLAPTPSGGVAPARLLTPTQANGLMADLIRRGKLALKSPAFVDGPAGIVSPKPAQHVVVSPPFINGMRFRNEGNPTATVIDNVDQRMLVALYRLTRWVNSSSPDVQELGHKGIGHGNGPATDCHNQGRAMDLSGIVGELDGTPFTRLVERDWGMIPETPGVTVRIDPARDALGFGLFTTVFRFATYECEANAIGAANRWPMPELGGTGFVIYPDYAPGAPPGSRNAALRADHRNHMHFQIGVT
;
A
#
# COMPACT_ATOMS: atom_id res chain seq x y z
N MET A 1 25.09 -12.97 -18.46
CA MET A 1 24.68 -11.53 -18.39
C MET A 1 25.19 -10.98 -17.06
N THR A 2 25.19 -9.67 -16.83
CA THR A 2 25.46 -9.17 -15.46
C THR A 2 24.28 -9.52 -14.56
N THR A 3 24.56 -9.97 -13.34
CA THR A 3 23.52 -10.41 -12.41
C THR A 3 22.73 -9.23 -11.91
N VAL A 4 21.40 -9.38 -11.79
CA VAL A 4 20.54 -8.38 -11.17
C VAL A 4 20.88 -8.29 -9.69
N ARG A 5 21.14 -7.06 -9.23
CA ARG A 5 21.44 -6.74 -7.83
C ARG A 5 20.21 -6.19 -7.10
N SER A 6 19.34 -5.46 -7.79
CA SER A 6 18.09 -4.99 -7.18
C SER A 6 17.03 -4.71 -8.23
N ALA A 7 15.77 -4.60 -7.81
CA ALA A 7 14.67 -4.27 -8.70
C ALA A 7 13.68 -3.33 -8.02
N ILE A 8 13.01 -2.48 -8.79
CA ILE A 8 11.97 -1.59 -8.26
C ILE A 8 10.92 -1.28 -9.34
N SER A 9 9.66 -1.26 -8.95
CA SER A 9 8.57 -0.69 -9.76
C SER A 9 8.29 0.72 -9.28
N TRP A 10 8.02 1.62 -10.22
CA TRP A 10 7.92 3.05 -9.97
C TRP A 10 6.54 3.59 -10.39
N PRO A 11 6.03 4.68 -9.78
CA PRO A 11 4.71 5.24 -10.11
C PRO A 11 4.48 5.68 -11.57
N ASN A 12 5.52 5.65 -12.42
CA ASN A 12 5.46 5.96 -13.84
C ASN A 12 5.21 4.72 -14.73
N ASP A 13 4.70 3.63 -14.14
CA ASP A 13 4.46 2.33 -14.77
C ASP A 13 5.71 1.62 -15.30
N LYS A 14 6.91 2.02 -14.88
CA LYS A 14 8.15 1.34 -15.23
C LYS A 14 8.65 0.45 -14.11
N THR A 15 9.35 -0.60 -14.51
CA THR A 15 10.09 -1.49 -13.62
C THR A 15 11.55 -1.46 -14.04
N TYR A 16 12.44 -1.32 -13.07
CA TYR A 16 13.87 -1.17 -13.28
C TYR A 16 14.60 -2.35 -12.65
N LEU A 17 15.50 -3.00 -13.40
CA LEU A 17 16.39 -4.03 -12.88
C LEU A 17 17.81 -3.48 -12.91
N PHE A 18 18.40 -3.30 -11.73
CA PHE A 18 19.75 -2.77 -11.57
C PHE A 18 20.74 -3.92 -11.50
N HIS A 19 21.85 -3.79 -12.22
CA HIS A 19 22.83 -4.85 -12.41
C HIS A 19 24.12 -4.58 -11.65
N ALA A 20 24.91 -5.63 -11.42
CA ALA A 20 26.15 -5.58 -10.65
C ALA A 20 27.25 -4.69 -11.26
N ASP A 21 27.16 -4.35 -12.56
CA ASP A 21 28.07 -3.47 -13.30
C ASP A 21 27.64 -2.00 -13.29
N ASP A 22 26.74 -1.62 -12.39
CA ASP A 22 26.23 -0.25 -12.24
C ASP A 22 25.52 0.25 -13.50
N THR A 23 24.78 -0.64 -14.15
CA THR A 23 23.80 -0.33 -15.20
C THR A 23 22.39 -0.81 -14.80
N TYR A 24 21.37 -0.44 -15.57
CA TYR A 24 20.02 -0.97 -15.36
C TYR A 24 19.26 -1.21 -16.67
N ASP A 25 18.32 -2.15 -16.63
CA ASP A 25 17.30 -2.35 -17.66
C ASP A 25 16.00 -1.64 -17.25
N ARG A 26 15.28 -1.08 -18.22
CA ARG A 26 13.94 -0.50 -18.01
C ARG A 26 12.89 -1.31 -18.76
N TYR A 27 11.87 -1.72 -18.02
CA TYR A 27 10.70 -2.43 -18.55
C TYR A 27 9.48 -1.52 -18.46
N ASP A 28 8.64 -1.59 -19.50
CA ASP A 28 7.28 -1.10 -19.42
C ASP A 28 6.42 -2.12 -18.68
N SER A 29 5.91 -1.77 -17.51
CA SER A 29 5.10 -2.71 -16.70
C SER A 29 3.73 -2.94 -17.32
N VAL A 30 3.25 -2.03 -18.18
CA VAL A 30 1.96 -2.14 -18.86
C VAL A 30 1.98 -3.22 -19.92
N THR A 31 2.98 -3.19 -20.81
CA THR A 31 3.12 -4.21 -21.87
C THR A 31 3.96 -5.41 -21.43
N GLY A 32 4.76 -5.25 -20.38
CA GLY A 32 5.71 -6.24 -19.89
C GLY A 32 7.03 -6.32 -20.67
N VAL A 33 7.20 -5.45 -21.67
CA VAL A 33 8.34 -5.46 -22.60
C VAL A 33 9.50 -4.66 -22.03
N ARG A 34 10.73 -5.15 -22.25
CA ARG A 34 11.95 -4.38 -21.99
C ARG A 34 12.08 -3.28 -23.05
N GLU A 35 12.09 -2.03 -22.60
CA GLU A 35 12.25 -0.85 -23.46
C GLU A 35 13.73 -0.57 -23.72
N ASP A 36 14.54 -0.58 -22.66
CA ASP A 36 15.95 -0.21 -22.69
C ASP A 36 16.78 -1.19 -21.84
N SER A 37 18.06 -1.33 -22.18
CA SER A 37 18.99 -2.20 -21.47
C SER A 37 20.36 -1.55 -21.34
N GLY A 38 21.05 -1.81 -20.21
CA GLY A 38 22.39 -1.28 -19.96
C GLY A 38 22.45 0.24 -19.79
N LEU A 39 21.39 0.86 -19.29
CA LEU A 39 21.35 2.30 -19.04
C LEU A 39 22.26 2.68 -17.86
N PRO A 40 23.01 3.79 -17.93
CA PRO A 40 23.88 4.22 -16.84
C PRO A 40 23.10 4.82 -15.67
N LEU A 41 23.65 4.72 -14.45
CA LEU A 41 23.05 5.33 -13.25
C LEU A 41 22.99 6.86 -13.24
N THR A 42 23.54 7.54 -14.24
CA THR A 42 23.42 9.01 -14.34
C THR A 42 21.97 9.51 -14.46
N PHE A 43 21.04 8.62 -14.83
CA PHE A 43 19.59 8.87 -14.79
C PHE A 43 18.96 8.76 -13.38
N TRP A 44 19.74 8.35 -12.38
CA TRP A 44 19.40 8.29 -10.96
C TRP A 44 20.36 9.18 -10.15
N PRO A 45 20.23 10.52 -10.26
CA PRO A 45 21.21 11.46 -9.71
C PRO A 45 21.46 11.25 -8.21
N GLY A 46 22.74 11.20 -7.85
CA GLY A 46 23.20 10.97 -6.48
C GLY A 46 23.33 9.51 -6.08
N MET A 47 22.91 8.55 -6.92
CA MET A 47 23.14 7.13 -6.65
C MET A 47 24.54 6.71 -7.14
N PRO A 48 25.46 6.28 -6.26
CA PRO A 48 26.87 6.06 -6.63
C PRO A 48 27.13 4.71 -7.30
N ARG A 49 26.25 3.73 -7.09
CA ARG A 49 26.31 2.35 -7.61
C ARG A 49 24.93 1.70 -7.57
N SER A 50 24.75 0.57 -8.23
CA SER A 50 23.54 -0.23 -8.10
C SER A 50 23.42 -0.70 -6.64
N PRO A 51 22.28 -0.45 -5.98
CA PRO A 51 22.09 -0.82 -4.59
C PRO A 51 21.89 -2.34 -4.47
N ASP A 52 22.17 -2.88 -3.28
CA ASP A 52 21.96 -4.29 -2.94
C ASP A 52 20.46 -4.60 -2.79
N ALA A 53 19.65 -3.62 -2.37
CA ALA A 53 18.20 -3.69 -2.41
C ALA A 53 17.62 -2.30 -2.66
N PHE A 54 16.49 -2.22 -3.36
CA PHE A 54 15.82 -0.93 -3.63
C PHE A 54 14.32 -1.09 -3.46
N VAL A 55 13.71 -0.26 -2.61
CA VAL A 55 12.28 -0.36 -2.33
C VAL A 55 11.58 1.00 -2.41
N TRP A 56 10.43 0.99 -3.09
CA TRP A 56 9.47 2.09 -3.04
C TRP A 56 8.75 2.06 -1.69
N TRP A 57 9.13 2.95 -0.78
CA TRP A 57 8.45 3.10 0.50
C TRP A 57 7.08 3.76 0.31
N GLY A 58 7.03 4.74 -0.60
CA GLY A 58 5.85 5.51 -0.96
C GLY A 58 5.92 6.95 -0.49
N ALA A 59 4.82 7.69 -0.63
CA ALA A 59 4.78 9.13 -0.34
C ALA A 59 5.90 9.95 -1.02
N GLY A 60 6.36 9.51 -2.20
CA GLY A 60 7.45 10.14 -2.95
C GLY A 60 8.86 9.68 -2.57
N LYS A 61 8.99 8.66 -1.72
CA LYS A 61 10.28 8.17 -1.19
C LYS A 61 10.56 6.74 -1.57
N ALA A 62 11.82 6.49 -1.93
CA ALA A 62 12.39 5.15 -2.08
C ALA A 62 13.71 5.05 -1.31
N TYR A 63 14.08 3.82 -0.94
CA TYR A 63 15.26 3.55 -0.11
C TYR A 63 16.16 2.54 -0.79
N ALA A 64 17.40 2.95 -1.06
CA ALA A 64 18.43 2.17 -1.74
C ALA A 64 19.49 1.75 -0.74
N PHE A 65 19.61 0.44 -0.47
CA PHE A 65 20.51 -0.13 0.51
C PHE A 65 21.86 -0.51 -0.10
N THR A 66 22.97 -0.33 0.61
CA THR A 66 24.29 -0.81 0.20
C THR A 66 25.10 -1.18 1.44
N GLY A 67 25.35 -2.48 1.63
CA GLY A 67 25.88 -2.98 2.90
C GLY A 67 25.08 -2.45 4.09
N SER A 68 25.76 -1.90 5.09
CA SER A 68 25.12 -1.40 6.32
C SER A 68 24.51 -0.01 6.22
N THR A 69 24.49 0.62 5.05
CA THR A 69 23.97 1.99 4.86
C THR A 69 22.85 2.03 3.82
N TYR A 70 22.14 3.16 3.77
CA TYR A 70 21.13 3.38 2.76
C TYR A 70 21.04 4.86 2.35
N LEU A 71 20.50 5.09 1.16
CA LEU A 71 20.17 6.41 0.62
C LEU A 71 18.65 6.54 0.49
N ARG A 72 18.11 7.73 0.78
CA ARG A 72 16.71 8.06 0.46
C ARG A 72 16.66 8.81 -0.87
N TYR A 73 15.91 8.26 -1.82
CA TYR A 73 15.63 8.87 -3.11
C TYR A 73 14.29 9.60 -3.07
N ASP A 74 14.29 10.86 -3.50
CA ASP A 74 13.09 11.68 -3.64
C ASP A 74 12.62 11.63 -5.10
N ASP A 75 11.49 10.97 -5.33
CA ASP A 75 10.85 10.88 -6.65
C ASP A 75 10.50 12.27 -7.23
N PRO A 76 9.85 13.19 -6.47
CA PRO A 76 9.52 14.51 -7.00
C PRO A 76 10.71 15.32 -7.52
N SER A 77 11.86 15.25 -6.84
CA SER A 77 13.08 15.93 -7.25
C SER A 77 13.96 15.08 -8.18
N ASN A 78 13.56 13.82 -8.43
CA ASN A 78 14.30 12.81 -9.17
C ASN A 78 15.80 12.76 -8.79
N ARG A 79 16.09 12.59 -7.49
CA ARG A 79 17.46 12.48 -6.98
C ARG A 79 17.52 11.90 -5.58
N VAL A 80 18.69 11.40 -5.19
CA VAL A 80 19.01 11.17 -3.77
C VAL A 80 18.95 12.48 -3.00
N GLU A 81 18.36 12.45 -1.81
CA GLU A 81 18.27 13.62 -0.95
C GLU A 81 19.65 14.06 -0.45
N PRO A 82 19.97 15.37 -0.44
CA PRO A 82 21.30 15.87 -0.12
C PRO A 82 21.86 15.42 1.23
N GLU A 83 21.00 15.25 2.24
CA GLU A 83 21.39 14.78 3.58
C GLU A 83 21.98 13.36 3.60
N TYR A 84 21.67 12.54 2.59
CA TYR A 84 22.21 11.18 2.45
C TYR A 84 23.51 11.13 1.62
N LEU A 85 23.97 12.25 1.08
CA LEU A 85 25.16 12.30 0.23
C LEU A 85 26.40 12.75 1.01
N PRO A 86 27.61 12.30 0.60
CA PRO A 86 28.87 12.87 1.10
C PRO A 86 28.91 14.40 0.93
N PRO A 87 29.56 15.14 1.85
CA PRO A 87 30.39 14.64 2.95
C PRO A 87 29.63 14.32 4.25
N ASN A 88 28.30 14.25 4.24
CA ASN A 88 27.52 13.93 5.46
C ASN A 88 27.80 12.48 5.92
N ASP A 89 27.64 12.24 7.22
CA ASP A 89 27.74 10.89 7.78
C ASP A 89 26.65 9.98 7.16
N PRO A 90 27.00 8.76 6.71
CA PRO A 90 26.02 7.85 6.13
C PRO A 90 24.95 7.45 7.14
N PHE A 91 23.69 7.42 6.71
CA PHE A 91 22.61 6.80 7.47
C PHE A 91 22.78 5.28 7.46
N THR A 92 22.71 4.66 8.64
CA THR A 92 22.91 3.21 8.80
C THR A 92 21.59 2.47 8.95
N VAL A 93 21.55 1.25 8.44
CA VAL A 93 20.40 0.34 8.57
C VAL A 93 20.06 0.09 10.05
N GLU A 94 21.07 0.02 10.92
CA GLU A 94 20.91 -0.16 12.36
C GLU A 94 19.98 0.87 13.03
N PHE A 95 20.11 2.15 12.67
CA PHE A 95 19.33 3.22 13.29
C PHE A 95 18.10 3.62 12.49
N GLY A 96 18.14 3.44 11.16
CA GLY A 96 17.07 3.90 10.27
C GLY A 96 15.90 2.94 10.10
N TRP A 97 16.05 1.67 10.48
CA TRP A 97 15.07 0.62 10.22
C TRP A 97 14.78 -0.19 11.49
N ALA A 98 13.79 0.27 12.24
CA ALA A 98 13.51 -0.25 13.58
C ALA A 98 13.06 -1.72 13.57
N GLY A 99 13.51 -2.47 14.58
CA GLY A 99 13.11 -3.88 14.79
C GLY A 99 13.85 -4.88 13.90
N LEU A 100 14.85 -4.46 13.11
CA LEU A 100 15.69 -5.40 12.37
C LEU A 100 16.48 -6.32 13.34
N PRO A 101 16.56 -7.64 13.05
CA PRO A 101 17.28 -8.58 13.92
C PRO A 101 18.79 -8.31 13.95
N THR A 102 19.38 -8.35 15.15
CA THR A 102 20.79 -8.00 15.42
C THR A 102 21.78 -9.16 15.26
N GLY A 103 21.33 -10.30 14.72
CA GLY A 103 22.15 -11.48 14.48
C GLY A 103 22.31 -12.45 15.66
N ALA A 104 21.60 -12.24 16.78
CA ALA A 104 21.64 -13.16 17.92
C ALA A 104 21.12 -14.57 17.56
N ASP A 105 20.08 -14.65 16.72
CA ASP A 105 19.41 -15.90 16.32
C ASP A 105 19.37 -16.09 14.78
N GLY A 106 20.32 -15.49 14.05
CA GLY A 106 20.33 -15.52 12.58
C GLY A 106 21.33 -14.55 11.95
N PRO A 107 21.17 -14.19 10.66
CA PRO A 107 22.04 -13.18 10.04
C PRO A 107 21.81 -11.81 10.68
N ASP A 108 22.86 -11.00 10.80
CA ASP A 108 22.74 -9.61 11.27
C ASP A 108 22.21 -8.71 10.15
N TRP A 109 20.94 -8.32 10.25
CA TRP A 109 20.25 -7.54 9.22
C TRP A 109 20.74 -6.11 9.11
N ARG A 110 21.48 -5.62 10.11
CA ARG A 110 22.07 -4.27 10.12
C ARG A 110 23.26 -4.15 9.16
N THR A 111 23.78 -5.28 8.70
CA THR A 111 24.93 -5.34 7.78
C THR A 111 24.54 -5.30 6.30
N GLY A 112 23.24 -5.38 5.98
CA GLY A 112 22.71 -5.23 4.64
C GLY A 112 21.48 -6.07 4.36
N ILE A 113 20.81 -5.72 3.27
CA ILE A 113 19.55 -6.30 2.78
C ILE A 113 19.79 -6.82 1.36
N ASP A 114 19.41 -8.07 1.09
CA ASP A 114 19.71 -8.72 -0.20
C ASP A 114 18.63 -8.43 -1.24
N ALA A 115 17.37 -8.29 -0.82
CA ALA A 115 16.28 -7.84 -1.69
C ALA A 115 15.19 -7.16 -0.87
N ALA A 116 14.43 -6.29 -1.51
CA ALA A 116 13.31 -5.61 -0.86
C ALA A 116 12.19 -5.35 -1.87
N LEU A 117 10.95 -5.47 -1.43
CA LEU A 117 9.81 -4.98 -2.20
C LEU A 117 8.69 -4.47 -1.30
N ASN A 118 7.87 -3.58 -1.87
CA ASN A 118 6.60 -3.19 -1.29
C ASN A 118 5.51 -4.12 -1.80
N TRP A 119 4.78 -4.79 -0.89
CA TRP A 119 3.79 -5.79 -1.27
C TRP A 119 2.42 -5.18 -1.61
N GLY A 120 2.26 -3.85 -1.49
CA GLY A 120 1.03 -3.14 -1.79
C GLY A 120 -0.10 -3.40 -0.77
N ASN A 121 0.26 -3.83 0.44
CA ASN A 121 -0.63 -4.07 1.56
C ASN A 121 -0.17 -3.34 2.84
N GLY A 122 0.64 -2.29 2.70
CA GLY A 122 1.22 -1.57 3.83
C GLY A 122 2.45 -2.21 4.45
N LYS A 123 2.93 -3.32 3.90
CA LYS A 123 4.14 -4.00 4.36
C LYS A 123 5.23 -3.99 3.29
N LEU A 124 6.46 -3.79 3.73
CA LEU A 124 7.65 -4.09 2.96
C LEU A 124 8.15 -5.48 3.36
N TYR A 125 8.64 -6.24 2.40
CA TYR A 125 9.27 -7.53 2.63
C TYR A 125 10.74 -7.40 2.26
N LEU A 126 11.61 -7.60 3.23
CA LEU A 126 13.06 -7.53 3.08
C LEU A 126 13.62 -8.94 3.23
N PHE A 127 14.55 -9.33 2.36
CA PHE A 127 15.15 -10.66 2.31
C PHE A 127 16.64 -10.58 2.67
N LYS A 128 17.13 -11.62 3.36
CA LYS A 128 18.53 -11.80 3.68
C LYS A 128 18.85 -13.28 3.86
N GLY A 129 19.70 -13.83 3.00
CA GLY A 129 19.95 -15.26 2.92
C GLY A 129 18.64 -16.04 2.84
N PRO A 130 18.47 -17.15 3.57
CA PRO A 130 17.26 -17.98 3.52
C PRO A 130 16.06 -17.40 4.30
N SER A 131 16.14 -16.15 4.74
CA SER A 131 15.17 -15.54 5.65
C SER A 131 14.59 -14.24 5.09
N TYR A 132 13.44 -13.85 5.62
CA TYR A 132 12.79 -12.58 5.32
C TYR A 132 12.25 -11.93 6.60
N VAL A 133 12.14 -10.61 6.60
CA VAL A 133 11.39 -9.83 7.57
C VAL A 133 10.23 -9.11 6.89
N ARG A 134 9.16 -8.88 7.63
CA ARG A 134 8.05 -8.03 7.20
C ARG A 134 8.10 -6.73 8.00
N TYR A 135 8.32 -5.62 7.30
CA TYR A 135 8.38 -4.28 7.88
C TYR A 135 7.04 -3.59 7.68
N ASP A 136 6.44 -3.10 8.76
CA ASP A 136 5.18 -2.37 8.73
C ASP A 136 5.42 -0.88 8.55
N ILE A 137 4.91 -0.34 7.45
CA ILE A 137 4.92 1.10 7.14
C ILE A 137 4.12 1.88 8.20
N THR A 138 3.05 1.28 8.74
CA THR A 138 2.13 1.89 9.71
C THR A 138 2.84 2.23 11.02
N SER A 139 3.57 1.24 11.56
CA SER A 139 4.30 1.36 12.83
C SER A 139 5.78 1.69 12.67
N ASP A 140 6.23 1.83 11.41
CA ASP A 140 7.62 2.08 11.02
C ASP A 140 8.62 1.14 11.72
N ARG A 141 8.36 -0.18 11.64
CA ARG A 141 9.22 -1.21 12.24
C ARG A 141 8.92 -2.61 11.70
N VAL A 142 9.85 -3.54 11.92
CA VAL A 142 9.63 -4.98 11.70
C VAL A 142 8.52 -5.50 12.61
N ASP A 143 7.62 -6.31 12.03
CA ASP A 143 6.55 -7.00 12.75
C ASP A 143 7.13 -8.00 13.78
N PRO A 144 6.47 -8.19 14.94
CA PRO A 144 6.82 -9.26 15.87
C PRO A 144 6.78 -10.65 15.21
N GLY A 145 7.68 -11.54 15.63
CA GLY A 145 7.77 -12.91 15.12
C GLY A 145 8.53 -13.06 13.80
N TYR A 146 9.29 -12.04 13.41
CA TYR A 146 10.26 -12.05 12.32
C TYR A 146 11.71 -11.99 12.88
N PRO A 147 12.71 -12.54 12.17
CA PRO A 147 12.65 -13.04 10.80
C PRO A 147 11.97 -14.42 10.69
N ARG A 148 11.49 -14.75 9.50
CA ARG A 148 10.96 -16.08 9.16
C ARG A 148 11.73 -16.67 7.98
N THR A 149 11.75 -17.99 7.87
CA THR A 149 12.37 -18.68 6.73
C THR A 149 11.56 -18.47 5.47
N ILE A 150 12.23 -18.34 4.32
CA ILE A 150 11.55 -18.31 3.02
C ILE A 150 10.85 -19.66 2.78
N ALA A 151 11.56 -20.75 3.05
CA ALA A 151 11.02 -22.11 3.02
C ALA A 151 9.76 -22.22 3.91
N GLY A 152 8.68 -22.70 3.31
CA GLY A 152 7.39 -22.93 3.98
C GLY A 152 6.49 -21.70 4.10
N ASN A 153 7.03 -20.47 3.99
CA ASN A 153 6.23 -19.24 4.04
C ASN A 153 6.00 -18.62 2.65
N TRP A 154 6.83 -18.97 1.66
CA TRP A 154 6.69 -18.55 0.27
C TRP A 154 6.62 -19.77 -0.64
N THR A 155 5.41 -20.21 -0.97
CA THR A 155 5.19 -21.49 -1.66
C THR A 155 5.91 -21.53 -3.02
N GLY A 156 6.92 -22.39 -3.14
CA GLY A 156 7.70 -22.60 -4.37
C GLY A 156 8.82 -21.59 -4.62
N LEU A 157 9.01 -20.58 -3.76
CA LEU A 157 10.06 -19.57 -3.90
C LEU A 157 11.45 -20.14 -3.57
N PHE A 158 12.51 -19.54 -4.12
CA PHE A 158 13.91 -19.81 -3.77
C PHE A 158 14.11 -19.81 -2.25
N THR A 159 14.52 -20.94 -1.69
CA THR A 159 14.57 -21.13 -0.24
C THR A 159 15.89 -20.72 0.39
N ASP A 160 16.93 -20.60 -0.42
CA ASP A 160 18.29 -20.24 -0.03
C ASP A 160 18.59 -18.74 -0.19
N GLY A 161 17.58 -17.93 -0.58
CA GLY A 161 17.65 -16.48 -0.69
C GLY A 161 17.25 -15.89 -2.04
N VAL A 162 17.23 -14.56 -2.09
CA VAL A 162 16.74 -13.75 -3.21
C VAL A 162 17.69 -12.57 -3.41
N ASP A 163 18.13 -12.35 -4.64
CA ASP A 163 19.06 -11.26 -4.99
C ASP A 163 18.31 -9.98 -5.37
N ALA A 164 17.07 -10.09 -5.87
CA ALA A 164 16.22 -8.95 -6.12
C ALA A 164 14.75 -9.38 -6.15
N ALA A 165 13.84 -8.46 -5.85
CA ALA A 165 12.42 -8.72 -5.95
C ALA A 165 11.66 -7.47 -6.36
N VAL A 166 10.53 -7.66 -7.05
CA VAL A 166 9.70 -6.54 -7.49
C VAL A 166 8.24 -6.93 -7.62
N TYR A 167 7.35 -5.99 -7.26
CA TYR A 167 5.92 -6.13 -7.45
C TYR A 167 5.33 -4.91 -8.18
N PRO A 168 4.94 -5.06 -9.46
CA PRO A 168 4.37 -3.96 -10.25
C PRO A 168 2.93 -3.56 -9.88
N GLY A 169 2.31 -4.19 -8.87
CA GLY A 169 0.94 -3.88 -8.43
C GLY A 169 -0.17 -4.71 -9.10
N GLY A 170 0.20 -5.64 -9.99
CA GLY A 170 -0.73 -6.52 -10.71
C GLY A 170 -1.04 -7.83 -9.96
N ARG A 171 -1.22 -8.92 -10.72
CA ARG A 171 -1.38 -10.27 -10.17
C ARG A 171 -0.04 -10.92 -9.77
N PHE A 172 1.05 -10.52 -10.40
CA PHE A 172 2.31 -11.22 -10.29
C PHE A 172 3.41 -10.36 -9.68
N ALA A 173 4.17 -10.95 -8.76
CA ALA A 173 5.47 -10.45 -8.30
C ALA A 173 6.60 -11.30 -8.92
N TYR A 174 7.81 -10.76 -8.92
CA TYR A 174 8.99 -11.40 -9.51
C TYR A 174 10.14 -11.41 -8.52
N PHE A 175 10.82 -12.54 -8.45
CA PHE A 175 11.98 -12.76 -7.60
C PHE A 175 13.14 -13.28 -8.45
N PHE A 176 14.34 -12.78 -8.19
CA PHE A 176 15.52 -13.06 -9.00
C PHE A 176 16.61 -13.68 -8.14
N ARG A 177 17.32 -14.64 -8.71
CA ARG A 177 18.49 -15.28 -8.10
C ARG A 177 19.46 -15.72 -9.20
N GLY A 178 20.67 -15.20 -9.20
CA GLY A 178 21.65 -15.39 -10.26
C GLY A 178 21.07 -15.02 -11.62
N GLU A 179 21.13 -15.95 -12.58
CA GLU A 179 20.57 -15.78 -13.93
C GLU A 179 19.17 -16.37 -14.07
N ARG A 180 18.38 -16.46 -12.98
CA ARG A 180 17.02 -17.00 -13.00
C ARG A 180 16.01 -16.04 -12.37
N PHE A 181 14.77 -16.18 -12.80
CA PHE A 181 13.61 -15.56 -12.16
C PHE A 181 12.58 -16.61 -11.74
N GLN A 182 11.78 -16.25 -10.75
CA GLN A 182 10.52 -16.90 -10.39
C GLN A 182 9.40 -15.86 -10.39
N ARG A 183 8.25 -16.21 -10.98
CA ARG A 183 7.02 -15.44 -10.94
C ARG A 183 6.11 -15.99 -9.86
N PHE A 184 5.69 -15.11 -8.95
CA PHE A 184 4.81 -15.43 -7.85
C PHE A 184 3.40 -14.90 -8.15
N ASP A 185 2.42 -15.79 -8.20
CA ASP A 185 1.01 -15.43 -8.30
C ASP A 185 0.51 -14.99 -6.92
N VAL A 186 0.32 -13.68 -6.76
CA VAL A 186 -0.14 -13.07 -5.49
C VAL A 186 -1.54 -13.54 -5.12
N ASP A 187 -2.37 -13.91 -6.09
CA ASP A 187 -3.73 -14.39 -5.81
C ASP A 187 -3.75 -15.86 -5.38
N ALA A 188 -2.82 -16.67 -5.90
CA ALA A 188 -2.70 -18.09 -5.57
C ALA A 188 -1.69 -18.36 -4.44
N ASP A 189 -1.03 -17.32 -3.95
CA ASP A 189 0.01 -17.34 -2.92
C ASP A 189 1.12 -18.39 -3.17
N ARG A 190 1.59 -18.46 -4.41
CA ARG A 190 2.64 -19.40 -4.83
C ARG A 190 3.35 -19.00 -6.11
N VAL A 191 4.57 -19.51 -6.28
CA VAL A 191 5.27 -19.49 -7.57
C VAL A 191 4.47 -20.29 -8.60
N ASP A 192 4.25 -19.71 -9.77
CA ASP A 192 3.52 -20.32 -10.89
C ASP A 192 4.35 -20.45 -12.17
N ALA A 193 5.49 -19.77 -12.25
CA ALA A 193 6.44 -19.90 -13.35
C ALA A 193 7.87 -19.60 -12.89
N ASP A 194 8.85 -20.17 -13.56
CA ASP A 194 10.26 -19.88 -13.40
C ASP A 194 10.97 -19.91 -14.76
N GLY A 195 12.17 -19.36 -14.84
CA GLY A 195 12.92 -19.37 -16.10
C GLY A 195 14.26 -18.66 -16.04
N PRO A 196 15.03 -18.68 -17.14
CA PRO A 196 16.25 -17.90 -17.27
C PRO A 196 15.92 -16.41 -17.34
N LEU A 197 16.77 -15.60 -16.74
CA LEU A 197 16.77 -14.15 -16.90
C LEU A 197 17.65 -13.77 -18.09
N ASP A 198 17.10 -13.91 -19.30
CA ASP A 198 17.77 -13.57 -20.55
C ASP A 198 16.99 -12.53 -21.37
N ALA A 199 17.36 -12.33 -22.63
CA ALA A 199 16.70 -11.36 -23.50
C ALA A 199 15.22 -11.67 -23.81
N SER A 200 14.76 -12.89 -23.52
CA SER A 200 13.37 -13.31 -23.67
C SER A 200 12.50 -13.00 -22.44
N PHE A 201 13.09 -12.67 -21.29
CA PHE A 201 12.34 -12.35 -20.08
C PHE A 201 11.36 -11.18 -20.32
N ARG A 202 10.11 -11.37 -19.87
CA ARG A 202 9.04 -10.36 -19.93
C ARG A 202 8.28 -10.37 -18.61
N LEU A 203 7.87 -9.18 -18.17
CA LEU A 203 6.87 -9.07 -17.11
C LEU A 203 5.50 -9.43 -17.69
N ALA A 204 4.60 -9.89 -16.83
CA ALA A 204 3.20 -10.01 -17.17
C ALA A 204 2.60 -8.60 -17.23
N PRO A 205 1.81 -8.28 -18.27
CA PRO A 205 1.11 -7.00 -18.38
C PRO A 205 0.36 -6.64 -17.10
N THR A 206 0.63 -5.45 -16.57
CA THR A 206 -0.06 -4.89 -15.39
C THR A 206 -0.78 -3.61 -15.80
N PRO A 207 -2.07 -3.40 -15.42
CA PRO A 207 -2.73 -2.14 -15.74
C PRO A 207 -1.94 -0.93 -15.21
N SER A 208 -1.93 0.15 -15.99
CA SER A 208 -1.31 1.42 -15.62
C SER A 208 -1.86 1.93 -14.27
N GLY A 209 -0.99 2.51 -13.46
CA GLY A 209 -1.28 2.96 -12.09
C GLY A 209 -1.10 1.87 -11.02
N GLY A 210 -0.52 0.72 -11.36
CA GLY A 210 -0.42 -0.46 -10.47
C GLY A 210 0.14 -0.15 -9.07
N VAL A 211 1.21 0.64 -8.99
CA VAL A 211 1.86 1.04 -7.73
C VAL A 211 1.55 2.49 -7.29
N ALA A 212 0.82 3.25 -8.11
CA ALA A 212 0.44 4.62 -7.77
C ALA A 212 -0.73 4.60 -6.76
N PRO A 213 -0.73 5.46 -5.72
CA PRO A 213 -1.83 5.53 -4.76
C PRO A 213 -3.12 6.01 -5.44
N ALA A 214 -4.27 5.59 -4.91
CA ALA A 214 -5.57 5.79 -5.54
C ALA A 214 -5.89 7.27 -5.87
N ARG A 215 -5.49 8.21 -4.99
CA ARG A 215 -5.65 9.65 -5.21
C ARG A 215 -4.95 10.19 -6.47
N LEU A 216 -3.86 9.54 -6.90
CA LEU A 216 -3.06 9.97 -8.05
C LEU A 216 -3.48 9.27 -9.34
N LEU A 217 -4.38 8.30 -9.27
CA LEU A 217 -4.88 7.61 -10.44
C LEU A 217 -5.69 8.57 -11.31
N THR A 218 -5.41 8.57 -12.60
CA THR A 218 -6.34 9.12 -13.58
C THR A 218 -7.59 8.24 -13.64
N PRO A 219 -8.74 8.79 -14.09
CA PRO A 219 -9.93 7.98 -14.34
C PRO A 219 -9.66 6.76 -15.24
N THR A 220 -8.83 6.90 -16.27
CA THR A 220 -8.49 5.79 -17.18
C THR A 220 -7.70 4.69 -16.49
N GLN A 221 -6.73 5.04 -15.64
CA GLN A 221 -5.95 4.08 -14.87
C GLN A 221 -6.82 3.31 -13.88
N ALA A 222 -7.65 4.04 -13.12
CA ALA A 222 -8.60 3.44 -12.19
C ALA A 222 -9.56 2.47 -12.87
N ASN A 223 -10.03 2.83 -14.06
CA ASN A 223 -10.86 1.95 -14.88
C ASN A 223 -10.14 0.65 -15.26
N GLY A 224 -8.89 0.75 -15.72
CA GLY A 224 -8.09 -0.42 -16.12
C GLY A 224 -7.78 -1.34 -14.93
N LEU A 225 -7.48 -0.77 -13.76
CA LEU A 225 -7.27 -1.53 -12.53
C LEU A 225 -8.56 -2.21 -12.07
N MET A 226 -9.70 -1.51 -12.08
CA MET A 226 -11.00 -2.10 -11.78
C MET A 226 -11.31 -3.28 -12.73
N ALA A 227 -11.06 -3.13 -14.03
CA ALA A 227 -11.21 -4.20 -15.01
C ALA A 227 -10.44 -5.45 -14.61
N ASP A 228 -9.20 -5.27 -14.18
CA ASP A 228 -8.30 -6.34 -13.74
C ASP A 228 -8.81 -7.03 -12.48
N LEU A 229 -9.28 -6.26 -11.51
CA LEU A 229 -9.87 -6.80 -10.29
C LEU A 229 -11.11 -7.66 -10.57
N ILE A 230 -11.98 -7.25 -11.51
CA ILE A 230 -13.13 -8.06 -11.91
C ILE A 230 -12.67 -9.33 -12.63
N ARG A 231 -11.71 -9.24 -13.57
CA ARG A 231 -11.14 -10.42 -14.27
C ARG A 231 -10.52 -11.42 -13.30
N ARG A 232 -9.95 -10.94 -12.19
CA ARG A 232 -9.35 -11.74 -11.13
C ARG A 232 -10.35 -12.23 -10.08
N GLY A 233 -11.64 -11.95 -10.25
CA GLY A 233 -12.69 -12.37 -9.33
C GLY A 233 -12.63 -11.66 -7.98
N LYS A 234 -11.98 -10.50 -7.89
CA LYS A 234 -11.85 -9.75 -6.63
C LYS A 234 -13.09 -8.94 -6.30
N LEU A 235 -13.94 -8.62 -7.28
CA LEU A 235 -15.23 -7.96 -7.07
C LEU A 235 -16.14 -8.20 -8.28
N ALA A 236 -17.44 -7.93 -8.11
CA ALA A 236 -18.43 -7.98 -9.18
C ALA A 236 -19.31 -6.73 -9.18
N LEU A 237 -19.83 -6.36 -10.36
CA LEU A 237 -20.72 -5.21 -10.54
C LEU A 237 -22.15 -5.69 -10.86
N LYS A 238 -23.18 -4.95 -10.40
CA LYS A 238 -24.59 -5.38 -10.50
C LYS A 238 -25.11 -5.58 -11.92
N SER A 239 -24.86 -4.64 -12.84
CA SER A 239 -25.01 -4.74 -14.30
C SER A 239 -25.31 -3.38 -14.97
N PRO A 240 -25.00 -3.24 -16.28
CA PRO A 240 -24.24 -4.21 -17.04
C PRO A 240 -22.74 -3.94 -16.85
N ALA A 241 -21.99 -5.01 -16.58
CA ALA A 241 -20.63 -5.06 -17.07
C ALA A 241 -20.76 -4.93 -18.60
N PHE A 242 -20.20 -3.89 -19.22
CA PHE A 242 -20.24 -3.82 -20.67
C PHE A 242 -19.36 -4.95 -21.23
N VAL A 243 -19.84 -5.62 -22.25
CA VAL A 243 -19.15 -6.66 -23.03
C VAL A 243 -19.30 -6.27 -24.49
N ASP A 244 -18.18 -6.19 -25.23
CA ASP A 244 -18.12 -6.85 -26.54
C ASP A 244 -16.68 -7.12 -27.05
N GLY A 245 -16.48 -8.31 -27.64
CA GLY A 245 -15.24 -8.80 -28.30
C GLY A 245 -14.42 -9.86 -27.50
N PRO A 246 -13.85 -10.89 -28.16
CA PRO A 246 -13.98 -12.32 -27.81
C PRO A 246 -13.33 -12.81 -26.50
N ALA A 247 -12.73 -11.90 -25.70
CA ALA A 247 -11.88 -12.23 -24.56
C ALA A 247 -12.04 -11.34 -23.29
N GLY A 248 -13.11 -10.53 -23.13
CA GLY A 248 -13.53 -10.09 -21.79
C GLY A 248 -13.64 -8.58 -21.50
N ILE A 249 -14.54 -8.29 -20.54
CA ILE A 249 -14.83 -7.05 -19.77
C ILE A 249 -14.48 -5.70 -20.42
N VAL A 250 -15.49 -5.02 -20.97
CA VAL A 250 -15.46 -3.57 -21.23
C VAL A 250 -15.84 -2.87 -19.93
N SER A 251 -14.87 -2.19 -19.33
CA SER A 251 -15.10 -1.51 -18.06
C SER A 251 -15.98 -0.26 -18.26
N PRO A 252 -16.80 0.13 -17.26
CA PRO A 252 -17.54 1.39 -17.26
C PRO A 252 -16.66 2.56 -17.72
N LYS A 253 -17.23 3.57 -18.40
CA LYS A 253 -16.40 4.70 -18.85
C LYS A 253 -15.72 5.36 -17.63
N PRO A 254 -14.51 5.91 -17.78
CA PRO A 254 -13.77 6.50 -16.65
C PRO A 254 -14.54 7.52 -15.79
N ALA A 255 -15.58 8.19 -16.34
CA ALA A 255 -16.42 9.15 -15.62
C ALA A 255 -17.72 8.56 -15.03
N GLN A 256 -17.95 7.24 -15.14
CA GLN A 256 -19.16 6.60 -14.64
C GLN A 256 -18.92 6.00 -13.25
N HIS A 257 -19.78 6.37 -12.31
CA HIS A 257 -19.85 5.69 -11.03
C HIS A 257 -20.42 4.28 -11.19
N VAL A 258 -19.95 3.37 -10.33
CA VAL A 258 -20.23 1.95 -10.44
C VAL A 258 -21.03 1.44 -9.24
N VAL A 259 -21.63 0.26 -9.42
CA VAL A 259 -22.42 -0.43 -8.39
C VAL A 259 -21.84 -1.81 -8.15
N VAL A 260 -21.22 -2.01 -6.99
CA VAL A 260 -20.65 -3.29 -6.56
C VAL A 260 -21.78 -4.19 -6.03
N SER A 261 -21.85 -5.43 -6.51
CA SER A 261 -22.89 -6.39 -6.12
C SER A 261 -22.40 -7.84 -6.28
N PRO A 262 -22.44 -8.68 -5.23
CA PRO A 262 -22.82 -8.34 -3.84
C PRO A 262 -21.82 -7.34 -3.23
N PRO A 263 -22.05 -6.77 -2.02
CA PRO A 263 -21.20 -5.72 -1.45
C PRO A 263 -19.92 -6.32 -0.84
N PHE A 264 -19.19 -7.09 -1.65
CA PHE A 264 -17.96 -7.77 -1.32
C PHE A 264 -16.85 -7.30 -2.24
N ILE A 265 -15.72 -6.94 -1.65
CA ILE A 265 -14.49 -6.59 -2.37
C ILE A 265 -13.38 -7.43 -1.73
N ASN A 266 -12.65 -8.18 -2.56
CA ASN A 266 -11.62 -9.13 -2.16
C ASN A 266 -12.08 -10.13 -1.09
N GLY A 267 -13.31 -10.61 -1.19
CA GLY A 267 -13.92 -11.53 -0.21
C GLY A 267 -14.38 -10.87 1.10
N MET A 268 -14.10 -9.59 1.32
CA MET A 268 -14.50 -8.84 2.50
C MET A 268 -15.82 -8.10 2.27
N ARG A 269 -16.76 -8.20 3.21
CA ARG A 269 -18.05 -7.51 3.13
C ARG A 269 -17.93 -6.05 3.53
N PHE A 270 -18.60 -5.16 2.81
CA PHE A 270 -18.82 -3.77 3.22
C PHE A 270 -20.27 -3.62 3.66
N ARG A 271 -20.49 -3.47 4.97
CA ARG A 271 -21.84 -3.38 5.55
C ARG A 271 -22.25 -1.93 5.78
N ASN A 272 -23.33 -1.51 5.14
CA ASN A 272 -23.95 -0.22 5.43
C ASN A 272 -24.64 -0.29 6.81
N GLU A 273 -24.22 0.55 7.75
CA GLU A 273 -24.77 0.57 9.11
C GLU A 273 -26.21 1.09 9.16
N GLY A 274 -26.55 2.05 8.30
CA GLY A 274 -27.91 2.59 8.17
C GLY A 274 -28.85 1.69 7.36
N ASN A 275 -28.31 0.76 6.57
CA ASN A 275 -29.08 -0.25 5.83
C ASN A 275 -28.32 -1.58 5.75
N PRO A 276 -28.28 -2.38 6.84
CA PRO A 276 -27.50 -3.62 6.89
C PRO A 276 -27.94 -4.70 5.89
N THR A 277 -29.16 -4.58 5.36
CA THR A 277 -29.74 -5.46 4.33
C THR A 277 -29.40 -5.04 2.90
N ALA A 278 -28.65 -3.94 2.72
CA ALA A 278 -28.21 -3.50 1.40
C ALA A 278 -27.43 -4.62 0.69
N THR A 279 -27.79 -4.86 -0.57
CA THR A 279 -27.19 -5.89 -1.42
C THR A 279 -26.16 -5.30 -2.39
N VAL A 280 -25.88 -4.00 -2.29
CA VAL A 280 -25.00 -3.27 -3.19
C VAL A 280 -24.20 -2.20 -2.45
N ILE A 281 -23.10 -1.77 -3.07
CA ILE A 281 -22.46 -0.48 -2.81
C ILE A 281 -22.59 0.32 -4.11
N ASP A 282 -23.44 1.34 -4.12
CA ASP A 282 -23.74 2.14 -5.30
C ASP A 282 -23.03 3.50 -5.31
N ASN A 283 -23.07 4.14 -6.49
CA ASN A 283 -22.48 5.45 -6.75
C ASN A 283 -20.99 5.56 -6.39
N VAL A 284 -20.17 4.57 -6.73
CA VAL A 284 -18.73 4.54 -6.36
C VAL A 284 -17.85 5.06 -7.49
N ASP A 285 -16.95 6.01 -7.20
CA ASP A 285 -15.87 6.42 -8.11
C ASP A 285 -14.86 5.27 -8.26
N GLN A 286 -14.38 5.02 -9.48
CA GLN A 286 -13.52 3.88 -9.76
C GLN A 286 -12.19 3.93 -8.99
N ARG A 287 -11.65 5.12 -8.70
CA ARG A 287 -10.46 5.28 -7.86
C ARG A 287 -10.77 4.89 -6.43
N MET A 288 -11.94 5.26 -5.93
CA MET A 288 -12.38 4.86 -4.59
C MET A 288 -12.54 3.35 -4.54
N LEU A 289 -13.12 2.71 -5.56
CA LEU A 289 -13.19 1.26 -5.63
C LEU A 289 -11.81 0.57 -5.56
N VAL A 290 -10.80 1.10 -6.27
CA VAL A 290 -9.41 0.61 -6.17
C VAL A 290 -8.86 0.81 -4.75
N ALA A 291 -9.13 1.96 -4.12
CA ALA A 291 -8.75 2.22 -2.73
C ALA A 291 -9.40 1.20 -1.78
N LEU A 292 -10.70 0.95 -1.90
CA LEU A 292 -11.43 -0.03 -1.07
C LEU A 292 -10.84 -1.44 -1.22
N TYR A 293 -10.48 -1.86 -2.44
CA TYR A 293 -9.76 -3.12 -2.66
C TYR A 293 -8.42 -3.15 -1.91
N ARG A 294 -7.61 -2.10 -2.03
CA ARG A 294 -6.32 -2.02 -1.33
C ARG A 294 -6.48 -1.96 0.19
N LEU A 295 -7.55 -1.33 0.69
CA LEU A 295 -7.89 -1.30 2.11
C LEU A 295 -8.07 -2.72 2.65
N THR A 296 -8.80 -3.58 1.93
CA THR A 296 -8.99 -4.99 2.34
C THR A 296 -7.66 -5.72 2.51
N ARG A 297 -6.69 -5.46 1.62
CA ARG A 297 -5.36 -6.08 1.70
C ARG A 297 -4.56 -5.53 2.87
N TRP A 298 -4.68 -4.23 3.15
CA TRP A 298 -3.92 -3.54 4.17
C TRP A 298 -4.38 -3.93 5.59
N VAL A 299 -5.69 -3.95 5.84
CA VAL A 299 -6.24 -4.36 7.15
C VAL A 299 -6.01 -5.84 7.45
N ASN A 300 -5.93 -6.70 6.41
CA ASN A 300 -5.57 -8.12 6.53
C ASN A 300 -4.07 -8.40 6.28
N SER A 301 -3.22 -7.37 6.25
CA SER A 301 -1.77 -7.56 6.05
C SER A 301 -1.08 -8.23 7.23
N SER A 302 -1.73 -8.24 8.39
CA SER A 302 -1.33 -8.87 9.65
C SER A 302 -2.51 -9.64 10.21
N SER A 303 -2.29 -10.54 11.19
CA SER A 303 -3.37 -11.06 12.02
C SER A 303 -4.03 -9.86 12.72
N PRO A 304 -5.32 -9.56 12.49
CA PRO A 304 -6.45 -10.49 12.33
C PRO A 304 -6.94 -10.82 10.90
N ASP A 305 -7.83 -11.81 10.80
CA ASP A 305 -8.67 -12.07 9.62
C ASP A 305 -9.94 -11.20 9.68
N VAL A 306 -9.88 -10.01 9.05
CA VAL A 306 -11.02 -9.11 8.89
C VAL A 306 -11.96 -9.64 7.81
N GLN A 307 -13.23 -9.74 8.16
CA GLN A 307 -14.28 -10.31 7.33
C GLN A 307 -15.29 -9.25 6.86
N GLU A 308 -15.51 -8.20 7.66
CA GLU A 308 -16.47 -7.14 7.37
C GLU A 308 -15.98 -5.76 7.82
N LEU A 309 -16.17 -4.76 6.95
CA LEU A 309 -16.00 -3.34 7.25
C LEU A 309 -17.38 -2.67 7.30
N GLY A 310 -17.74 -2.12 8.46
CA GLY A 310 -18.92 -1.30 8.63
C GLY A 310 -18.69 0.11 8.10
N HIS A 311 -19.67 0.67 7.40
CA HIS A 311 -19.62 2.05 6.92
C HIS A 311 -20.93 2.80 7.14
N LYS A 312 -20.84 4.12 7.36
CA LYS A 312 -21.99 5.04 7.42
C LYS A 312 -22.30 5.70 6.07
N GLY A 313 -21.37 5.62 5.12
CA GLY A 313 -21.54 6.14 3.77
C GLY A 313 -20.38 5.70 2.88
N ILE A 314 -20.72 5.14 1.74
CA ILE A 314 -19.82 4.99 0.59
C ILE A 314 -20.65 5.45 -0.60
N GLY A 315 -20.19 6.49 -1.26
CA GLY A 315 -20.83 7.02 -2.46
C GLY A 315 -22.18 7.74 -2.28
N HIS A 316 -22.69 7.91 -1.07
CA HIS A 316 -23.91 8.70 -0.85
C HIS A 316 -23.82 9.52 0.43
N GLY A 317 -24.28 10.77 0.35
CA GLY A 317 -24.32 11.71 1.47
C GLY A 317 -25.57 12.59 1.42
N ASN A 318 -25.90 13.22 2.55
CA ASN A 318 -27.06 14.12 2.65
C ASN A 318 -26.77 15.55 2.12
N GLY A 319 -25.55 15.81 1.64
CA GLY A 319 -25.10 17.12 1.20
C GLY A 319 -25.32 17.39 -0.29
N PRO A 320 -24.67 18.43 -0.84
CA PRO A 320 -24.77 18.79 -2.25
C PRO A 320 -24.23 17.69 -3.17
N ALA A 321 -24.71 17.65 -4.41
CA ALA A 321 -24.22 16.70 -5.41
C ALA A 321 -22.71 16.79 -5.67
N THR A 322 -22.08 17.93 -5.38
CA THR A 322 -20.63 18.15 -5.55
C THR A 322 -19.78 17.63 -4.40
N ASP A 323 -20.37 17.23 -3.27
CA ASP A 323 -19.62 16.71 -2.13
C ASP A 323 -18.96 15.36 -2.45
N CYS A 324 -17.92 15.00 -1.70
CA CYS A 324 -17.13 13.79 -1.93
C CYS A 324 -17.98 12.51 -1.85
N HIS A 325 -18.98 12.48 -0.97
CA HIS A 325 -19.89 11.35 -0.82
C HIS A 325 -20.72 11.16 -2.07
N ASN A 326 -21.47 12.18 -2.50
CA ASN A 326 -22.33 12.14 -3.69
C ASN A 326 -21.56 12.03 -5.01
N GLN A 327 -20.25 12.32 -4.98
CA GLN A 327 -19.33 12.05 -6.09
C GLN A 327 -18.72 10.64 -6.05
N GLY A 328 -19.10 9.77 -5.10
CA GLY A 328 -18.53 8.41 -5.06
C GLY A 328 -17.12 8.30 -4.51
N ARG A 329 -16.58 9.40 -3.97
CA ARG A 329 -15.16 9.55 -3.65
C ARG A 329 -14.86 9.47 -2.16
N ALA A 330 -15.82 9.17 -1.29
CA ALA A 330 -15.60 9.12 0.16
C ALA A 330 -16.04 7.79 0.78
N MET A 331 -15.40 7.47 1.90
CA MET A 331 -15.77 6.38 2.80
C MET A 331 -15.83 6.92 4.23
N ASP A 332 -16.95 6.68 4.90
CA ASP A 332 -17.12 6.84 6.34
C ASP A 332 -17.04 5.46 7.00
N LEU A 333 -15.84 5.00 7.35
CA LEU A 333 -15.65 3.74 8.04
C LEU A 333 -16.18 3.85 9.48
N SER A 334 -17.10 2.99 9.87
CA SER A 334 -17.68 2.97 11.23
C SER A 334 -17.30 1.77 12.07
N GLY A 335 -16.77 0.70 11.47
CA GLY A 335 -16.30 -0.44 12.24
C GLY A 335 -15.61 -1.53 11.43
N ILE A 336 -15.00 -2.46 12.17
CA ILE A 336 -14.20 -3.58 11.65
C ILE A 336 -14.61 -4.83 12.43
N VAL A 337 -14.92 -5.90 11.71
CA VAL A 337 -15.35 -7.20 12.27
C VAL A 337 -14.50 -8.30 11.67
N GLY A 338 -14.08 -9.24 12.50
CA GLY A 338 -13.25 -10.37 12.06
C GLY A 338 -12.91 -11.30 13.20
N GLU A 339 -11.85 -12.07 13.02
CA GLU A 339 -11.32 -13.01 14.01
C GLU A 339 -9.82 -12.80 14.24
N LEU A 340 -9.38 -12.90 15.49
CA LEU A 340 -7.97 -12.95 15.88
C LEU A 340 -7.73 -14.26 16.63
N ASP A 341 -6.86 -15.12 16.09
CA ASP A 341 -6.54 -16.44 16.67
C ASP A 341 -7.80 -17.26 16.99
N GLY A 342 -8.78 -17.25 16.07
CA GLY A 342 -10.07 -17.93 16.20
C GLY A 342 -11.06 -17.28 17.18
N THR A 343 -10.72 -16.12 17.75
CA THR A 343 -11.62 -15.35 18.62
C THR A 343 -12.28 -14.22 17.83
N PRO A 344 -13.62 -14.23 17.67
CA PRO A 344 -14.32 -13.15 16.99
C PRO A 344 -14.18 -11.82 17.73
N PHE A 345 -14.06 -10.74 16.97
CA PHE A 345 -14.11 -9.39 17.49
C PHE A 345 -15.01 -8.48 16.64
N THR A 346 -15.45 -7.40 17.27
CA THR A 346 -16.03 -6.25 16.61
C THR A 346 -15.39 -5.03 17.23
N ARG A 347 -14.92 -4.10 16.39
CA ARG A 347 -14.45 -2.78 16.79
C ARG A 347 -15.25 -1.71 16.05
N LEU A 348 -15.94 -0.85 16.77
CA LEU A 348 -16.73 0.25 16.23
C LEU A 348 -16.04 1.57 16.58
N VAL A 349 -15.93 2.47 15.61
CA VAL A 349 -15.29 3.78 15.82
C VAL A 349 -16.00 4.53 16.95
N GLU A 350 -17.34 4.55 16.96
CA GLU A 350 -18.10 5.22 18.02
C GLU A 350 -17.81 4.65 19.41
N ARG A 351 -17.98 3.33 19.58
CA ARG A 351 -17.88 2.67 20.88
C ARG A 351 -16.45 2.64 21.42
N ASP A 352 -15.49 2.28 20.57
CA ASP A 352 -14.13 1.93 20.99
C ASP A 352 -13.14 3.09 20.83
N TRP A 353 -13.56 4.22 20.26
CA TRP A 353 -12.72 5.42 20.12
C TRP A 353 -13.48 6.72 20.38
N GLY A 354 -14.57 6.95 19.65
CA GLY A 354 -15.40 8.15 19.68
C GLY A 354 -15.87 8.59 21.06
N MET A 355 -16.34 7.62 21.83
CA MET A 355 -16.93 7.79 23.15
C MET A 355 -15.92 7.79 24.30
N ILE A 356 -14.62 7.62 24.03
CA ILE A 356 -13.59 7.78 25.07
C ILE A 356 -13.60 9.24 25.54
N PRO A 357 -13.69 9.56 26.83
CA PRO A 357 -13.71 10.94 27.31
C PRO A 357 -12.47 11.73 26.90
N GLU A 358 -12.65 13.01 26.57
CA GLU A 358 -11.51 13.92 26.37
C GLU A 358 -10.76 14.12 27.70
N THR A 359 -9.44 14.00 27.64
CA THR A 359 -8.56 14.20 28.80
C THR A 359 -7.59 15.34 28.48
N PRO A 360 -7.44 16.36 29.35
CA PRO A 360 -6.49 17.44 29.13
C PRO A 360 -5.07 16.92 28.88
N GLY A 361 -4.41 17.41 27.83
CA GLY A 361 -3.06 17.00 27.45
C GLY A 361 -2.98 15.72 26.60
N VAL A 362 -4.10 15.04 26.33
CA VAL A 362 -4.14 13.85 25.48
C VAL A 362 -4.62 14.23 24.08
N THR A 363 -3.74 14.07 23.08
CA THR A 363 -4.03 14.38 21.66
C THR A 363 -4.72 13.23 20.93
N VAL A 364 -4.39 11.99 21.28
CA VAL A 364 -4.98 10.75 20.76
C VAL A 364 -5.51 9.93 21.93
N ARG A 365 -6.82 9.68 21.98
CA ARG A 365 -7.53 9.06 23.09
C ARG A 365 -7.48 7.54 23.07
N ILE A 366 -7.40 6.92 21.89
CA ILE A 366 -7.25 5.47 21.77
C ILE A 366 -5.84 5.06 22.20
N ASP A 367 -5.75 4.07 23.09
CA ASP A 367 -4.52 3.72 23.80
C ASP A 367 -4.20 2.23 23.61
N PRO A 368 -3.04 1.86 23.03
CA PRO A 368 -2.67 0.47 22.82
C PRO A 368 -2.50 -0.32 24.13
N ALA A 369 -2.25 0.34 25.26
CA ALA A 369 -2.18 -0.33 26.57
C ALA A 369 -3.55 -0.81 27.07
N ARG A 370 -4.65 -0.24 26.53
CA ARG A 370 -6.03 -0.60 26.89
C ARG A 370 -6.68 -1.49 25.85
N ASP A 371 -6.47 -1.19 24.58
CA ASP A 371 -7.02 -1.97 23.45
C ASP A 371 -6.04 -1.97 22.28
N ALA A 372 -5.01 -2.81 22.37
CA ALA A 372 -4.00 -2.97 21.33
C ALA A 372 -4.59 -3.33 19.96
N LEU A 373 -5.65 -4.15 19.94
CA LEU A 373 -6.33 -4.54 18.70
C LEU A 373 -7.06 -3.35 18.06
N GLY A 374 -7.90 -2.64 18.83
CA GLY A 374 -8.60 -1.45 18.33
C GLY A 374 -7.63 -0.36 17.88
N PHE A 375 -6.59 -0.09 18.67
CA PHE A 375 -5.53 0.85 18.30
C PHE A 375 -4.86 0.47 16.99
N GLY A 376 -4.41 -0.80 16.87
CA GLY A 376 -3.76 -1.29 15.67
C GLY A 376 -4.64 -1.16 14.43
N LEU A 377 -5.88 -1.66 14.50
CA LEU A 377 -6.83 -1.64 13.39
C LEU A 377 -7.13 -0.21 12.89
N PHE A 378 -7.50 0.71 13.79
CA PHE A 378 -7.85 2.07 13.39
C PHE A 378 -6.62 2.88 12.95
N THR A 379 -5.45 2.63 13.53
CA THR A 379 -4.19 3.23 13.06
C THR A 379 -3.83 2.72 11.66
N THR A 380 -4.02 1.43 11.39
CA THR A 380 -3.84 0.86 10.04
C THR A 380 -4.76 1.53 9.02
N VAL A 381 -6.04 1.72 9.35
CA VAL A 381 -6.98 2.45 8.46
C VAL A 381 -6.54 3.90 8.26
N PHE A 382 -6.13 4.59 9.33
CA PHE A 382 -5.66 5.97 9.22
C PHE A 382 -4.43 6.07 8.30
N ARG A 383 -3.45 5.17 8.47
CA ARG A 383 -2.24 5.12 7.63
C ARG A 383 -2.57 4.76 6.19
N PHE A 384 -3.45 3.78 5.97
CA PHE A 384 -4.02 3.50 4.65
C PHE A 384 -4.60 4.76 4.03
N ALA A 385 -5.47 5.48 4.75
CA ALA A 385 -6.17 6.64 4.23
C ALA A 385 -5.20 7.77 3.87
N THR A 386 -4.24 8.05 4.74
CA THR A 386 -3.23 9.07 4.42
C THR A 386 -2.38 8.68 3.20
N TYR A 387 -2.14 7.38 2.98
CA TYR A 387 -1.34 6.85 1.87
C TYR A 387 -2.08 6.69 0.54
N GLU A 388 -3.33 6.23 0.53
CA GLU A 388 -4.10 5.96 -0.70
C GLU A 388 -5.02 7.13 -1.07
N CYS A 389 -5.46 7.92 -0.09
CA CYS A 389 -6.47 8.97 -0.21
C CYS A 389 -5.88 10.37 0.09
N GLU A 390 -6.69 11.41 0.00
CA GLU A 390 -6.31 12.79 0.29
C GLU A 390 -6.02 12.98 1.78
N ALA A 391 -5.01 13.80 2.09
CA ALA A 391 -4.54 13.98 3.46
C ALA A 391 -4.22 15.44 3.79
N ASN A 392 -3.85 16.27 2.80
CA ASN A 392 -3.55 17.72 2.78
C ASN A 392 -2.86 18.39 3.99
N ALA A 393 -2.39 17.63 4.99
CA ALA A 393 -1.41 18.07 5.98
C ALA A 393 0.03 17.79 5.56
N ILE A 394 0.24 17.31 4.33
CA ILE A 394 1.51 16.77 3.82
C ILE A 394 1.95 17.51 2.53
N GLY A 395 1.47 18.73 2.30
CA GLY A 395 1.77 19.54 1.11
C GLY A 395 0.94 19.21 -0.15
N ALA A 396 1.13 19.97 -1.23
CA ALA A 396 0.26 20.00 -2.43
C ALA A 396 0.14 18.69 -3.22
N ALA A 397 0.92 17.65 -2.90
CA ALA A 397 0.85 16.33 -3.53
C ALA A 397 0.81 15.17 -2.52
N ASN A 398 0.51 15.45 -1.25
CA ASN A 398 0.66 14.51 -0.13
C ASN A 398 2.08 13.88 -0.06
N ARG A 399 3.11 14.71 0.13
CA ARG A 399 4.54 14.30 0.12
C ARG A 399 5.12 14.26 1.53
N TRP A 400 5.78 13.17 1.88
CA TRP A 400 6.46 12.93 3.16
C TRP A 400 6.90 14.19 3.97
N PRO A 401 6.73 14.21 5.31
CA PRO A 401 6.27 13.11 6.18
C PRO A 401 4.74 13.02 6.25
N MET A 402 4.22 11.80 6.37
CA MET A 402 2.78 11.56 6.52
C MET A 402 2.24 12.15 7.84
N PRO A 403 0.96 12.53 7.94
CA PRO A 403 0.37 13.05 9.15
C PRO A 403 0.30 11.92 10.18
N GLU A 404 0.47 12.30 11.43
CA GLU A 404 0.25 11.43 12.57
C GLU A 404 -1.20 11.51 13.05
N LEU A 405 -1.62 10.51 13.83
CA LEU A 405 -2.87 10.61 14.60
C LEU A 405 -2.79 11.81 15.55
N GLY A 406 -3.92 12.51 15.72
CA GLY A 406 -3.98 13.82 16.36
C GLY A 406 -3.64 15.00 15.42
N GLY A 407 -3.38 14.76 14.13
CA GLY A 407 -3.19 15.81 13.13
C GLY A 407 -4.49 16.43 12.58
N THR A 408 -4.31 17.35 11.62
CA THR A 408 -5.39 17.90 10.77
C THR A 408 -5.24 17.38 9.34
N GLY A 409 -6.21 17.63 8.45
CA GLY A 409 -6.16 17.12 7.07
C GLY A 409 -7.52 16.70 6.52
N PHE A 410 -7.48 15.80 5.52
CA PHE A 410 -8.67 15.24 4.84
C PHE A 410 -9.08 13.86 5.37
N VAL A 411 -8.25 13.29 6.23
CA VAL A 411 -8.65 12.14 7.06
C VAL A 411 -9.20 12.70 8.36
N ILE A 412 -10.51 12.58 8.56
CA ILE A 412 -11.23 13.13 9.71
C ILE A 412 -11.72 11.96 10.57
N TYR A 413 -11.51 12.03 11.86
CA TYR A 413 -11.67 10.92 12.80
C TYR A 413 -11.92 11.49 14.21
N PRO A 414 -12.20 10.66 15.23
CA PRO A 414 -12.59 11.16 16.55
C PRO A 414 -11.58 12.11 17.22
N ASP A 415 -10.29 11.99 16.91
CA ASP A 415 -9.22 12.84 17.46
C ASP A 415 -8.65 13.85 16.47
N TYR A 416 -9.43 14.17 15.45
CA TYR A 416 -9.09 15.19 14.48
C TYR A 416 -8.89 16.56 15.14
N ALA A 417 -7.77 17.23 14.85
CA ALA A 417 -7.47 18.60 15.28
C ALA A 417 -7.65 18.83 16.80
N PRO A 418 -6.91 18.12 17.67
CA PRO A 418 -7.00 18.27 19.11
C PRO A 418 -6.68 19.72 19.50
N GLY A 419 -7.53 20.32 20.34
CA GLY A 419 -7.38 21.71 20.76
C GLY A 419 -7.91 22.76 19.77
N ALA A 420 -8.62 22.35 18.71
CA ALA A 420 -9.36 23.27 17.86
C ALA A 420 -10.30 24.16 18.72
N PRO A 421 -10.32 25.50 18.51
CA PRO A 421 -11.14 26.38 19.33
C PRO A 421 -12.62 26.01 19.29
N PRO A 422 -13.36 26.11 20.41
CA PRO A 422 -14.81 25.92 20.42
C PRO A 422 -15.49 26.78 19.35
N GLY A 423 -16.41 26.17 18.59
CA GLY A 423 -17.11 26.85 17.48
C GLY A 423 -16.32 26.97 16.18
N SER A 424 -15.06 26.53 16.13
CA SER A 424 -14.30 26.47 14.88
C SER A 424 -14.78 25.34 13.97
N ARG A 425 -14.52 25.45 12.66
CA ARG A 425 -14.81 24.39 11.68
C ARG A 425 -14.19 23.06 12.07
N ASN A 426 -12.94 23.06 12.55
CA ASN A 426 -12.25 21.83 12.95
C ASN A 426 -12.89 21.19 14.19
N ALA A 427 -13.37 21.99 15.16
CA ALA A 427 -14.11 21.47 16.30
C ALA A 427 -15.46 20.85 15.89
N ALA A 428 -16.17 21.48 14.93
CA ALA A 428 -17.40 20.92 14.36
C ALA A 428 -17.13 19.60 13.62
N LEU A 429 -16.12 19.57 12.74
CA LEU A 429 -15.72 18.35 12.02
C LEU A 429 -15.38 17.22 13.00
N ARG A 430 -14.57 17.49 14.03
CA ARG A 430 -14.28 16.49 15.07
C ARG A 430 -15.54 15.95 15.74
N ALA A 431 -16.48 16.83 16.08
CA ALA A 431 -17.74 16.45 16.72
C ALA A 431 -18.65 15.61 15.81
N ASP A 432 -18.70 15.93 14.51
CA ASP A 432 -19.51 15.21 13.51
C ASP A 432 -18.92 13.84 13.17
N HIS A 433 -17.60 13.68 13.31
CA HIS A 433 -16.86 12.44 12.99
C HIS A 433 -16.53 11.61 14.23
N ARG A 434 -17.30 11.76 15.32
CA ARG A 434 -17.11 10.95 16.53
C ARG A 434 -17.41 9.47 16.31
N ASN A 435 -18.24 9.11 15.34
CA ASN A 435 -18.71 7.75 15.13
C ASN A 435 -18.16 7.06 13.86
N HIS A 436 -17.25 7.71 13.14
CA HIS A 436 -16.64 7.16 11.94
C HIS A 436 -15.29 7.81 11.61
N MET A 437 -14.51 7.17 10.76
CA MET A 437 -13.34 7.74 10.10
C MET A 437 -13.71 8.09 8.66
N HIS A 438 -13.63 9.36 8.30
CA HIS A 438 -13.85 9.85 6.95
C HIS A 438 -12.53 9.96 6.21
N PHE A 439 -12.49 9.45 4.98
CA PHE A 439 -11.41 9.69 4.04
C PHE A 439 -11.94 9.67 2.60
N GLN A 440 -11.26 10.40 1.72
CA GLN A 440 -11.78 10.69 0.39
C GLN A 440 -10.68 10.79 -0.67
N ILE A 441 -11.08 10.62 -1.93
CA ILE A 441 -10.26 10.89 -3.10
C ILE A 441 -10.60 12.28 -3.66
N GLY A 442 -9.60 13.07 -4.01
CA GLY A 442 -9.68 14.47 -4.41
C GLY A 442 -10.17 15.40 -3.29
N VAL A 443 -10.14 16.71 -3.55
CA VAL A 443 -10.74 17.72 -2.66
C VAL A 443 -12.26 17.80 -2.87
N THR A 444 -12.98 18.30 -1.86
CA THR A 444 -14.43 18.64 -1.92
C THR A 444 -14.65 20.05 -2.39
#